data_AF-A0A9E5PWK9-F1
#
_entry.id   AF-A0A9E5PWK9-F1
#
_cell.length_a   1.000
_cell.length_b   1.000
_cell.length_c   1.000
_cell.angle_alpha   90.00
_cell.angle_beta   90.00
_cell.angle_gamma   90.00
#
_symmetry.space_group_name_H-M   'P 1'
#
loop_
_entity.id
_entity.type
_entity.pdbx_description
1 polymer ?
#
loop_
_entity_poly.entity_id
_entity_poly.type
_entity_poly.pdbx_seq_one_letter_code
_entity_poly.pdbx_strand_id
1 'polypeptide(L)'
;MSSRAFTPADRLIVNADRVLRTVLGAAHGAGRASPAAEVADGELSAAERRESVGLLRVDHAGEVAAQALYHGQALTARRAEVRSSLEQAAREETDHLVWCEERLAELGGHRSYLTPLWYLGSLAIGAVAGAAGDRWSLGFLVETEHQVERHLDGH
;
A
#
# COMPACT_ATOMS: atom_id res chain seq x y z
N MET A 1 8.19 27.37 -0.73
CA MET A 1 8.45 26.32 -1.74
C MET A 1 7.41 26.46 -2.84
N SER A 2 7.82 26.64 -4.09
CA SER A 2 6.87 26.76 -5.22
C SER A 2 6.13 25.43 -5.40
N SER A 3 4.81 25.40 -5.25
CA SER A 3 4.04 24.21 -5.61
C SER A 3 4.15 24.01 -7.13
N ARG A 4 4.68 22.86 -7.55
CA ARG A 4 4.70 22.49 -8.96
C ARG A 4 3.27 22.17 -9.38
N ALA A 5 2.73 22.92 -10.34
CA ALA A 5 1.43 22.64 -10.92
C ALA A 5 1.57 21.56 -12.01
N PHE A 6 1.18 20.32 -11.69
CA PHE A 6 1.20 19.21 -12.65
C PHE A 6 0.02 19.28 -13.62
N THR A 7 0.31 19.13 -14.92
CA THR A 7 -0.70 18.96 -15.96
C THR A 7 -1.39 17.59 -15.84
N PRO A 8 -2.54 17.37 -16.50
CA PRO A 8 -3.17 16.05 -16.53
C PRO A 8 -2.26 14.95 -17.09
N ALA A 9 -1.42 15.28 -18.08
CA ALA A 9 -0.45 14.34 -18.63
C ALA A 9 0.64 13.98 -17.61
N ASP A 10 1.17 14.96 -16.87
CA ASP A 10 2.14 14.70 -15.81
C ASP A 10 1.56 13.79 -14.74
N ARG A 11 0.30 14.03 -14.34
CA ARG A 11 -0.39 13.18 -13.36
C ARG A 11 -0.58 11.77 -13.88
N LEU A 12 -0.93 11.59 -15.15
CA LEU A 12 -1.06 10.27 -15.76
C LEU A 12 0.28 9.51 -15.72
N ILE A 13 1.37 10.18 -16.11
CA ILE A 13 2.72 9.59 -16.10
C ILE A 13 3.14 9.21 -14.68
N VAL A 14 2.91 10.08 -13.69
CA VAL A 14 3.22 9.80 -12.29
C VAL A 14 2.46 8.59 -11.76
N ASN A 15 1.16 8.48 -12.08
CA ASN A 15 0.38 7.31 -11.66
C ASN A 15 0.81 6.04 -12.38
N ALA A 16 1.15 6.11 -13.66
CA ALA A 16 1.69 4.96 -14.40
C ALA A 16 3.04 4.50 -13.84
N ASP A 17 3.95 5.43 -13.50
CA ASP A 17 5.23 5.13 -12.85
C ASP A 17 5.02 4.43 -11.49
N ARG A 18 4.08 4.90 -10.67
CA ARG A 18 3.71 4.25 -9.39
C ARG A 18 3.25 2.81 -9.60
N VAL A 19 2.30 2.59 -10.52
CA VAL A 19 1.81 1.24 -10.84
C VAL A 19 2.97 0.33 -11.25
N LEU A 20 3.84 0.81 -12.16
CA LEU A 20 4.98 0.04 -12.65
C LEU A 20 5.95 -0.31 -11.52
N ARG A 21 6.29 0.64 -10.64
CA ARG A 21 7.18 0.39 -9.51
C ARG A 21 6.62 -0.67 -8.57
N THR A 22 5.34 -0.55 -8.18
CA THR A 22 4.70 -1.54 -7.29
C THR A 22 4.62 -2.91 -7.96
N VAL A 23 4.19 -2.98 -9.22
CA VAL A 23 4.08 -4.24 -9.96
C VAL A 23 5.43 -4.89 -10.23
N LEU A 24 6.49 -4.13 -10.43
CA LEU A 24 7.83 -4.66 -10.69
C LEU A 24 8.62 -4.95 -9.41
N GLY A 25 8.13 -4.59 -8.23
CA GLY A 25 8.86 -4.76 -6.96
C GLY A 25 10.05 -3.80 -6.89
N ALA A 26 9.87 -2.63 -7.49
CA ALA A 26 10.80 -1.51 -7.47
C ALA A 26 10.17 -0.32 -6.73
N ALA A 27 9.26 -0.61 -5.79
CA ALA A 27 8.73 0.39 -4.89
C ALA A 27 9.88 0.99 -4.08
N HIS A 28 9.90 2.31 -3.97
CA HIS A 28 10.83 3.02 -3.11
C HIS A 28 9.98 3.71 -2.06
N GLY A 29 10.20 3.35 -0.80
CA GLY A 29 9.51 3.96 0.34
C GLY A 29 9.75 5.46 0.41
N ALA A 30 8.99 6.14 1.26
CA ALA A 30 9.25 7.52 1.66
C ALA A 30 10.56 7.68 2.47
N GLY A 31 11.28 6.57 2.72
CA GLY A 31 12.62 6.55 3.31
C GLY A 31 12.61 6.31 4.82
N ARG A 32 11.50 5.81 5.37
CA ARG A 32 11.45 5.38 6.77
C ARG A 32 12.25 4.08 6.93
N ALA A 33 13.08 4.03 7.97
CA ALA A 33 13.77 2.80 8.34
C ALA A 33 12.75 1.74 8.78
N SER A 34 13.04 0.46 8.50
CA SER A 34 12.24 -0.65 8.99
C SER A 34 12.17 -0.61 10.52
N PRO A 35 10.99 -0.76 11.14
CA PRO A 35 10.85 -0.88 12.59
C PRO A 35 11.62 -2.08 13.16
N ALA A 36 11.90 -3.09 12.32
CA ALA A 36 12.66 -4.27 12.69
C ALA A 36 14.19 -4.06 12.69
N ALA A 37 14.70 -2.88 12.29
CA ALA A 37 16.14 -2.64 12.14
C ALA A 37 16.95 -2.86 13.43
N GLU A 38 16.34 -2.66 14.60
CA GLU A 38 16.98 -2.86 15.90
C GLU A 38 16.59 -4.18 16.58
N VAL A 39 15.80 -5.01 15.90
CA VAL A 39 15.33 -6.30 16.43
C VAL A 39 16.26 -7.40 15.94
N ALA A 40 16.85 -8.15 16.88
CA ALA A 40 17.66 -9.30 16.54
C ALA A 40 16.78 -10.43 15.97
N ASP A 41 17.20 -11.00 14.84
CA ASP A 41 16.51 -12.14 14.25
C ASP A 41 16.59 -13.38 15.15
N GLY A 42 15.46 -14.05 15.32
CA GLY A 42 15.37 -15.35 15.98
C GLY A 42 15.55 -16.51 15.00
N GLU A 43 15.95 -17.67 15.51
CA GLU A 43 15.94 -18.90 14.71
C GLU A 43 14.49 -19.36 14.48
N LEU A 44 14.13 -19.59 13.20
CA LEU A 44 12.85 -20.17 12.82
C LEU A 44 13.07 -21.59 12.30
N SER A 45 12.23 -22.52 12.75
CA SER A 45 12.12 -23.83 12.11
C SER A 45 11.64 -23.67 10.66
N ALA A 46 11.85 -24.71 9.84
CA ALA A 46 11.36 -24.70 8.47
C ALA A 46 9.83 -24.56 8.37
N ALA A 47 9.08 -24.98 9.40
CA ALA A 47 7.63 -24.81 9.45
C ALA A 47 7.25 -23.35 9.73
N GLU A 48 7.82 -22.75 10.78
CA GLU A 48 7.58 -21.35 11.13
C GLU A 48 7.99 -20.41 9.99
N ARG A 49 9.14 -20.63 9.35
CA ARG A 49 9.57 -19.84 8.18
C ARG A 49 8.55 -19.88 7.05
N ARG A 50 7.97 -21.05 6.76
CA ARG A 50 6.95 -21.18 5.69
C ARG A 50 5.66 -20.46 6.07
N GLU A 51 5.27 -20.55 7.33
CA GLU A 51 4.09 -19.86 7.87
C GLU A 51 4.27 -18.35 7.82
N SER A 52 5.39 -17.82 8.32
CA SER A 52 5.72 -16.39 8.27
C SER A 52 5.74 -15.86 6.84
N VAL A 53 6.30 -16.60 5.88
CA VAL A 53 6.25 -16.24 4.45
C VAL A 53 4.81 -16.22 3.92
N GLY A 54 3.95 -17.12 4.39
CA GLY A 54 2.53 -17.14 4.05
C GLY A 54 1.81 -15.88 4.51
N LEU A 55 2.00 -15.51 5.79
CA LEU A 55 1.41 -14.32 6.41
C LEU A 55 1.91 -13.03 5.74
N LEU A 56 3.23 -12.90 5.57
CA LEU A 56 3.82 -11.72 4.91
C LEU A 56 3.35 -11.53 3.46
N ARG A 57 2.95 -12.59 2.76
CA ARG A 57 2.36 -12.47 1.42
C ARG A 57 0.93 -11.93 1.46
N VAL A 58 0.19 -12.19 2.53
CA VAL A 58 -1.12 -11.59 2.79
C VAL A 58 -0.92 -10.11 3.12
N ASP A 59 -0.01 -9.78 4.04
CA ASP A 59 0.31 -8.40 4.41
C ASP A 59 0.75 -7.59 3.19
N HIS A 60 1.72 -8.11 2.41
CA HIS A 60 2.15 -7.49 1.15
C HIS A 60 0.98 -7.22 0.20
N ALA A 61 0.03 -8.16 0.05
CA ALA A 61 -1.13 -7.94 -0.81
C ALA A 61 -2.05 -6.85 -0.26
N GLY A 62 -2.19 -6.78 1.07
CA GLY A 62 -2.86 -5.71 1.79
C GLY A 62 -2.23 -4.34 1.52
N GLU A 63 -0.90 -4.21 1.67
CA GLU A 63 -0.17 -2.95 1.46
C GLU A 63 -0.27 -2.45 0.00
N VAL A 64 -0.25 -3.38 -0.97
CA VAL A 64 -0.49 -3.07 -2.38
C VAL A 64 -1.92 -2.57 -2.59
N ALA A 65 -2.91 -3.20 -1.95
CA ALA A 65 -4.31 -2.82 -2.08
C ALA A 65 -4.59 -1.47 -1.42
N ALA A 66 -4.09 -1.23 -0.21
CA ALA A 66 -4.30 -0.02 0.57
C ALA A 66 -3.73 1.21 -0.14
N GLN A 67 -2.46 1.18 -0.55
CA GLN A 67 -1.86 2.31 -1.27
C GLN A 67 -2.61 2.64 -2.58
N ALA A 68 -3.06 1.62 -3.30
CA ALA A 68 -3.78 1.78 -4.56
C ALA A 68 -5.18 2.34 -4.32
N LEU A 69 -5.88 1.87 -3.29
CA LEU A 69 -7.17 2.40 -2.87
C LEU A 69 -7.07 3.90 -2.57
N TYR A 70 -6.08 4.29 -1.76
CA TYR A 70 -5.88 5.70 -1.36
C TYR A 70 -5.51 6.56 -2.56
N HIS A 71 -4.66 6.07 -3.47
CA HIS A 71 -4.41 6.76 -4.74
C HIS A 71 -5.69 6.93 -5.56
N GLY A 72 -6.53 5.90 -5.64
CA GLY A 72 -7.81 5.96 -6.34
C GLY A 72 -8.72 7.03 -5.77
N GLN A 73 -8.91 7.04 -4.45
CA GLN A 73 -9.70 8.04 -3.74
C GLN A 73 -9.14 9.46 -3.93
N ALA A 74 -7.81 9.62 -3.88
CA ALA A 74 -7.15 10.90 -4.05
C ALA A 74 -7.35 11.50 -5.46
N LEU A 75 -7.47 10.66 -6.49
CA LEU A 75 -7.73 11.11 -7.87
C LEU A 75 -9.09 11.81 -8.01
N THR A 76 -10.09 11.40 -7.23
CA THR A 76 -11.47 11.87 -7.34
C THR A 76 -11.95 12.69 -6.14
N ALA A 77 -11.09 12.86 -5.12
CA ALA A 77 -11.35 13.68 -3.94
C ALA A 77 -11.67 15.15 -4.30
N ARG A 78 -12.71 15.69 -3.67
CA ARG A 78 -13.20 17.06 -3.94
C ARG A 78 -12.44 18.09 -3.12
N ARG A 79 -12.15 17.77 -1.86
CA ARG A 79 -11.40 18.63 -0.95
C ARG A 79 -9.90 18.41 -1.06
N ALA A 80 -9.16 19.51 -1.11
CA ALA A 80 -7.70 19.47 -1.20
C ALA A 80 -7.06 18.84 0.04
N GLU A 81 -7.64 19.04 1.23
CA GLU A 81 -7.11 18.45 2.47
C GLU A 81 -7.27 16.92 2.46
N VAL A 82 -8.44 16.43 2.04
CA VAL A 82 -8.71 14.98 1.93
C VAL A 82 -7.77 14.32 0.95
N ARG A 83 -7.57 14.93 -0.23
CA ARG A 83 -6.57 14.45 -1.20
C ARG A 83 -5.18 14.37 -0.59
N SER A 84 -4.75 15.42 0.11
CA SER A 84 -3.42 15.46 0.74
C SER A 84 -3.25 14.37 1.80
N SER A 85 -4.28 14.10 2.61
CA SER A 85 -4.26 13.03 3.61
C SER A 85 -4.17 11.65 2.96
N LEU A 86 -4.97 11.39 1.91
CA LEU A 86 -4.92 10.12 1.18
C LEU A 86 -3.57 9.90 0.49
N GLU A 87 -2.99 10.94 -0.09
CA GLU A 87 -1.65 10.86 -0.68
C GLU A 87 -0.56 10.61 0.38
N GLN A 88 -0.73 11.10 1.61
CA GLN A 88 0.16 10.81 2.73
C GLN A 88 0.00 9.36 3.19
N ALA A 89 -1.22 8.89 3.41
CA ALA A 89 -1.50 7.50 3.78
C ALA A 89 -0.89 6.54 2.74
N ALA A 90 -1.07 6.81 1.44
CA ALA A 90 -0.50 5.96 0.39
C ALA A 90 1.04 5.89 0.42
N ARG A 91 1.71 6.96 0.86
CA ARG A 91 3.17 6.95 1.05
C ARG A 91 3.57 6.09 2.24
N GLU A 92 2.80 6.12 3.32
CA GLU A 92 3.03 5.31 4.51
C GLU A 92 2.91 3.83 4.19
N GLU A 93 1.87 3.41 3.47
CA GLU A 93 1.71 2.02 2.99
C GLU A 93 2.81 1.59 2.00
N THR A 94 3.42 2.54 1.28
CA THR A 94 4.57 2.23 0.42
C THR A 94 5.79 1.83 1.25
N ASP A 95 6.02 2.47 2.40
CA ASP A 95 7.09 2.03 3.31
C ASP A 95 6.79 0.65 3.87
N HIS A 96 5.54 0.39 4.29
CA HIS A 96 5.12 -0.91 4.79
C HIS A 96 5.31 -2.02 3.74
N LEU A 97 4.94 -1.74 2.48
CA LEU A 97 5.19 -2.64 1.36
C LEU A 97 6.69 -2.96 1.22
N VAL A 98 7.56 -1.96 1.27
CA VAL A 98 9.02 -2.17 1.17
C VAL A 98 9.51 -3.06 2.31
N TRP A 99 9.06 -2.83 3.55
CA TRP A 99 9.45 -3.69 4.67
C TRP A 99 8.95 -5.14 4.51
N CYS A 100 7.75 -5.33 3.96
CA CYS A 100 7.24 -6.66 3.62
C CYS A 100 8.11 -7.34 2.54
N GLU A 101 8.50 -6.59 1.50
CA GLU A 101 9.37 -7.10 0.43
C GLU A 101 10.77 -7.47 0.95
N GLU A 102 11.36 -6.63 1.79
CA GLU A 102 12.63 -6.89 2.48
C GLU A 102 12.55 -8.18 3.30
N ARG A 103 11.52 -8.32 4.16
CA ARG A 103 11.38 -9.50 5.01
C ARG A 103 11.09 -10.77 4.21
N LEU A 104 10.30 -10.68 3.13
CA LEU A 104 10.09 -11.80 2.22
C LEU A 104 11.40 -12.25 1.57
N ALA A 105 12.27 -11.32 1.18
CA ALA A 105 13.57 -11.64 0.60
C ALA A 105 14.49 -12.35 1.62
N GLU A 106 14.56 -11.84 2.85
CA GLU A 106 15.33 -12.46 3.96
C GLU A 106 14.86 -13.88 4.25
N LEU A 107 13.54 -14.10 4.29
CA LEU A 107 12.94 -15.40 4.48
C LEU A 107 12.87 -16.24 3.19
N GLY A 108 13.55 -15.82 2.11
CA GLY A 108 13.59 -16.53 0.82
C GLY A 108 12.21 -16.89 0.26
N GLY A 109 11.21 -16.07 0.56
CA GLY A 109 9.87 -16.12 0.02
C GLY A 109 9.78 -15.35 -1.29
N HIS A 110 8.55 -15.15 -1.75
CA HIS A 110 8.27 -14.34 -2.92
C HIS A 110 7.02 -13.50 -2.71
N ARG A 111 6.93 -12.38 -3.41
CA ARG A 111 5.74 -11.52 -3.48
C ARG A 111 4.54 -12.19 -4.15
N SER A 112 3.37 -11.56 -4.05
CA SER A 112 2.16 -12.04 -4.70
C SER A 112 2.24 -11.93 -6.23
N TYR A 113 1.98 -13.01 -6.95
CA TYR A 113 1.87 -12.97 -8.42
C TYR A 113 0.67 -12.16 -8.92
N LEU A 114 -0.33 -11.96 -8.06
CA LEU A 114 -1.56 -11.22 -8.35
C LEU A 114 -1.45 -9.73 -8.01
N THR A 115 -0.24 -9.23 -7.71
CA THR A 115 0.02 -7.79 -7.42
C THR A 115 -0.64 -6.84 -8.44
N PRO A 116 -0.59 -7.08 -9.77
CA PRO A 116 -1.28 -6.22 -10.74
C PRO A 116 -2.80 -6.19 -10.54
N LEU A 117 -3.40 -7.33 -10.23
CA LEU A 117 -4.83 -7.45 -10.00
C LEU A 117 -5.26 -6.70 -8.73
N TRP A 118 -4.50 -6.87 -7.64
CA TRP A 118 -4.75 -6.18 -6.38
C TRP A 118 -4.64 -4.67 -6.54
N TYR A 119 -3.58 -4.19 -7.18
CA TYR A 119 -3.38 -2.76 -7.38
C TYR A 119 -4.49 -2.15 -8.24
N LEU A 120 -4.74 -2.70 -9.43
CA LEU A 120 -5.71 -2.13 -10.37
C LEU A 120 -7.15 -2.22 -9.84
N GLY A 121 -7.49 -3.33 -9.17
CA GLY A 121 -8.79 -3.51 -8.54
C GLY A 121 -9.04 -2.48 -7.44
N SER A 122 -8.10 -2.34 -6.51
CA SER A 122 -8.23 -1.39 -5.40
C SER A 122 -8.20 0.06 -5.87
N LEU A 123 -7.37 0.40 -6.86
CA LEU A 123 -7.37 1.73 -7.50
C LEU A 123 -8.75 2.08 -8.07
N ALA A 124 -9.37 1.14 -8.80
CA ALA A 124 -10.69 1.35 -9.37
C ALA A 124 -11.77 1.55 -8.30
N ILE A 125 -11.76 0.70 -7.25
CA ILE A 125 -12.67 0.81 -6.11
C ILE A 125 -12.50 2.17 -5.42
N GLY A 126 -11.25 2.59 -5.18
CA GLY A 126 -10.93 3.86 -4.55
C GLY A 126 -11.42 5.05 -5.35
N ALA A 127 -11.20 5.03 -6.67
CA ALA A 127 -11.68 6.09 -7.56
C ALA A 127 -13.20 6.22 -7.55
N VAL A 128 -13.93 5.10 -7.53
CA VAL A 128 -15.39 5.08 -7.41
C VAL A 128 -15.84 5.62 -6.06
N ALA A 129 -15.21 5.19 -4.96
CA ALA A 129 -15.54 5.66 -3.60
C ALA A 129 -15.30 7.17 -3.44
N GLY A 130 -14.18 7.69 -3.95
CA GLY A 130 -13.88 9.13 -3.93
C GLY A 130 -14.86 9.93 -4.80
N ALA A 131 -15.26 9.40 -5.96
CA ALA A 131 -16.21 10.07 -6.86
C ALA A 131 -17.61 10.19 -6.22
N ALA A 132 -18.03 9.19 -5.44
CA ALA A 132 -19.26 9.21 -4.65
C ALA A 132 -19.25 10.29 -3.54
N GLY A 133 -18.06 10.76 -3.13
CA GLY A 133 -17.87 11.95 -2.29
C GLY A 133 -16.99 11.68 -1.06
N ASP A 134 -16.36 12.74 -0.54
CA ASP A 134 -15.34 12.64 0.50
C ASP A 134 -15.82 11.91 1.78
N ARG A 135 -17.09 12.05 2.18
CA ARG A 135 -17.65 11.33 3.35
C ARG A 135 -17.74 9.83 3.12
N TRP A 136 -18.13 9.40 1.92
CA TRP A 136 -18.15 7.98 1.54
C TRP A 136 -16.74 7.43 1.46
N SER A 137 -15.82 8.21 0.89
CA SER A 137 -14.40 7.88 0.83
C SER A 137 -13.81 7.62 2.23
N LEU A 138 -14.01 8.55 3.17
CA LEU A 138 -13.51 8.42 4.53
C LEU A 138 -14.22 7.31 5.32
N GLY A 139 -15.52 7.12 5.11
CA GLY A 139 -16.25 6.01 5.72
C GLY A 139 -15.76 4.64 5.25
N PHE A 140 -15.45 4.51 3.95
CA PHE A 140 -14.85 3.29 3.40
C PHE A 140 -13.45 3.04 3.96
N LEU A 141 -12.63 4.09 4.08
CA LEU A 141 -11.28 4.03 4.67
C LEU A 141 -11.32 3.47 6.10
N VAL A 142 -12.15 4.06 6.97
CA VAL A 142 -12.28 3.63 8.37
C VAL A 142 -12.75 2.18 8.47
N GLU A 143 -13.68 1.76 7.62
CA GLU A 143 -14.13 0.36 7.61
C GLU A 143 -13.02 -0.60 7.13
N THR A 144 -12.23 -0.20 6.13
CA THR A 144 -11.10 -1.02 5.69
C THR A 144 -10.03 -1.16 6.76
N GLU A 145 -9.70 -0.09 7.49
CA GLU A 145 -8.75 -0.14 8.60
C GLU A 145 -9.26 -1.05 9.73
N HIS A 146 -10.52 -0.92 10.12
CA HIS A 146 -11.13 -1.80 11.13
C HIS A 146 -11.10 -3.29 10.74
N GLN A 147 -11.28 -3.61 9.45
CA GLN A 147 -11.20 -4.99 8.99
C GLN A 147 -9.77 -5.54 9.01
N VAL A 148 -8.78 -4.70 8.71
CA VAL A 148 -7.35 -5.05 8.80
C VAL A 148 -6.96 -5.30 10.26
N GLU A 149 -7.28 -4.40 11.18
CA GLU A 149 -6.99 -4.57 12.61
C GLU A 149 -7.58 -5.87 13.15
N ARG A 150 -8.85 -6.16 12.82
CA ARG A 150 -9.50 -7.42 13.20
C ARG A 150 -8.87 -8.65 12.59
N HIS A 151 -8.28 -8.55 11.41
CA HIS A 151 -7.56 -9.66 10.77
C HIS A 151 -6.25 -9.95 11.51
N LEU A 152 -5.51 -8.89 11.86
CA LEU A 152 -4.25 -8.99 12.61
C LEU A 152 -4.48 -9.55 14.02
N ASP A 153 -5.53 -9.14 14.72
CA ASP A 153 -5.89 -9.69 16.04
C ASP A 153 -6.22 -11.20 16.02
N GLY A 154 -6.55 -11.75 14.84
CA GLY A 154 -6.89 -13.15 14.64
C GLY A 154 -5.69 -14.08 14.44
N HIS A 155 -4.47 -13.53 14.35
CA HIS A 155 -3.23 -14.25 14.07
C HIS A 155 -2.19 -14.04 15.18
#